data_AF-A0A379W6R6-F1
#
_entry.id   AF-A0A379W6R6-F1
#
_cell.length_a   1.000
_cell.length_b   1.000
_cell.length_c   1.000
_cell.angle_alpha   90.00
_cell.angle_beta   90.00
_cell.angle_gamma   90.00
#
_symmetry.space_group_name_H-M   'P 1'
#
loop_
_entity.id
_entity.type
_entity.pdbx_description
1 polymer ?
#
loop_
_entity_poly.entity_id
_entity_poly.type
_entity_poly.pdbx_seq_one_letter_code
_entity_poly.pdbx_strand_id
1 'polypeptide(L)' 'MTAGEVAAHFGWPLEQARNVLEQLFSDGALRKRSSRYRIKN' A
#
# COMPACT_ATOMS: atom_id res chain seq x y z
N MET A 1 2.11 -6.90 -0.18
CA MET A 1 2.73 -5.83 0.62
C MET A 1 1.65 -5.17 1.48
N THR A 2 1.92 -5.07 2.77
CA THR A 2 1.12 -4.37 3.78
C THR A 2 1.66 -2.95 3.96
N ALA A 3 0.84 -2.06 4.55
CA ALA A 3 1.30 -0.71 4.87
C ALA A 3 2.53 -0.70 5.80
N GLY A 4 2.64 -1.68 6.71
CA GLY A 4 3.81 -1.84 7.58
C GLY A 4 5.08 -2.23 6.83
N GLU A 5 4.98 -3.17 5.89
CA GLU A 5 6.13 -3.56 5.05
C GLU A 5 6.60 -2.39 4.18
N VAL A 6 5.68 -1.60 3.61
CA VAL A 6 6.03 -0.42 2.81
C VAL A 6 6.63 0.68 3.69
N ALA A 7 6.04 0.94 4.86
CA ALA A 7 6.59 1.90 5.82
C ALA A 7 8.02 1.54 6.22
N ALA A 8 8.28 0.28 6.56
CA ALA A 8 9.62 -0.20 6.92
C ALA A 8 10.60 -0.16 5.74
N HIS A 9 10.15 -0.51 4.53
CA HIS A 9 10.99 -0.52 3.33
C HIS A 9 11.40 0.89 2.88
N PHE A 10 10.50 1.86 3.00
CA PHE A 10 10.72 3.24 2.55
C PHE A 10 11.10 4.21 3.69
N GLY A 11 11.14 3.74 4.95
CA GLY A 11 11.37 4.58 6.12
C GLY A 11 10.27 5.62 6.35
N TRP A 12 9.05 5.34 5.89
CA TRP A 12 7.93 6.28 5.98
C TRP A 12 7.11 6.09 7.25
N PRO A 13 6.45 7.15 7.72
CA PRO A 13 5.37 7.02 8.69
C PRO A 13 4.28 6.07 8.17
N LEU A 14 3.72 5.26 9.07
CA LEU A 14 2.70 4.26 8.72
C LEU A 14 1.49 4.90 8.00
N GLU A 15 1.13 6.11 8.40
CA GLU A 15 0.04 6.89 7.82
C GLU A 15 0.31 7.31 6.38
N GLN A 16 1.54 7.74 6.08
CA GLN A 16 1.96 8.08 4.73
C GLN A 16 1.96 6.84 3.83
N ALA A 17 2.52 5.72 4.30
CA ALA A 17 2.51 4.46 3.55
C ALA A 17 1.06 3.99 3.26
N ARG A 18 0.15 4.17 4.23
CA ARG A 18 -1.27 3.85 4.06
C ARG A 18 -1.94 4.74 3.02
N ASN A 19 -1.73 6.05 3.07
CA ASN A 19 -2.31 7.00 2.10
C ASN A 19 -1.84 6.69 0.67
N VAL A 20 -0.55 6.43 0.47
CA VAL A 20 -0.01 6.08 -0.84
C VAL A 20 -0.59 4.76 -1.36
N LEU A 21 -0.70 3.74 -0.50
CA LEU A 21 -1.27 2.44 -0.88
C LEU A 21 -2.77 2.53 -1.21
N GLU A 22 -3.52 3.34 -0.48
CA GLU A 22 -4.94 3.59 -0.79
C GLU A 22 -5.09 4.39 -2.09
N GLN A 23 -4.22 5.38 -2.35
CA GLN A 23 -4.23 6.14 -3.60
C GLN A 23 -3.92 5.23 -4.81
N LEU A 24 -2.89 4.38 -4.71
CA LEU A 24 -2.55 3.39 -5.74
C LEU A 24 -3.63 2.31 -5.91
N PHE A 25 -4.41 2.01 -4.86
CA PHE A 25 -5.58 1.15 -4.96
C PHE A 25 -6.73 1.84 -5.70
N SER A 26 -7.03 3.10 -5.36
CA SER A 26 -8.05 3.92 -6.05
C SER A 26 -7.71 4.15 -7.52
N ASP A 27 -6.43 4.31 -7.85
CA ASP A 27 -5.93 4.45 -9.23
C ASP A 27 -6.04 3.13 -10.02
N GLY A 28 -6.34 2.01 -9.35
CA GLY A 28 -6.51 0.70 -9.96
C GLY A 28 -5.20 -0.04 -10.26
N ALA A 29 -4.06 0.54 -9.89
CA ALA A 29 -2.73 -0.08 -9.98
C ALA A 29 -2.56 -1.24 -8.96
N LEU A 30 -3.22 -1.14 -7.80
CA LEU A 30 -3.22 -2.18 -6.77
C LEU A 30 -4.58 -2.84 -6.62
N ARG A 31 -4.56 -4.13 -6.27
CA ARG A 31 -5.71 -4.85 -5.71
C ARG A 31 -5.52 -5.04 -4.21
N LYS A 32 -6.53 -4.64 -3.45
CA LYS A 32 -6.60 -4.86 -2.00
C LYS A 32 -7.31 -6.18 -1.71
N ARG A 33 -6.62 -7.11 -1.04
CA ARG A 33 -7.22 -8.34 -0.49
C ARG A 33 -7.13 -8.26 1.04
N SER A 34 -8.23 -7.83 1.66
CA SER A 34 -8.30 -7.59 3.10
C SER A 34 -7.20 -6.61 3.57
N SER A 35 -6.17 -7.08 4.25
CA SER A 35 -5.03 -6.29 4.75
C SER A 35 -3.82 -6.20 3.82
N ARG A 36 -3.83 -6.87 2.66
CA ARG A 36 -2.68 -6.93 1.73
C ARG A 36 -2.98 -6.26 0.40
N TYR A 37 -2.04 -5.43 -0.04
CA TYR A 37 -2.01 -4.88 -1.39
C TYR A 37 -1.14 -5.76 -2.30
N ARG A 38 -1.61 -5.98 -3.53
CA ARG A 38 -0.92 -6.68 -4.60
C ARG A 38 -0.98 -5.86 -5.88
N ILE A 39 0.09 -5.89 -6.68
CA ILE A 39 0.08 -5.31 -8.02
C ILE A 39 -0.93 -6.08 -8.86
N LYS A 40 -1.81 -5.34 -9.54
CA LYS A 40 -2.78 -5.90 -10.48
C LYS A 40 -2.00 -6.25 -11.76
N ASN A 41 -1.68 -7.53 -11.92
CA ASN A 41 -1.16 -8.07 -13.19
C ASN A 41 -2.27 -8.08 -14.24
#